data_AF-A0A5K1DR07-F1
#
_entry.id   AF-A0A5K1DR07-F1
#
_cell.length_a   1.000
_cell.length_b   1.000
_cell.length_c   1.000
_cell.angle_alpha   90.00
_cell.angle_beta   90.00
_cell.angle_gamma   90.00
#
_symmetry.space_group_name_H-M   'P 1'
#
loop_
_entity.id
_entity.type
_entity.pdbx_description
1 polymer ?
#
loop_
_entity_poly.entity_id
_entity_poly.type
_entity_poly.pdbx_seq_one_letter_code
_entity_poly.pdbx_strand_id
1 'polypeptide(L)' 'MEKERSVFIVGIDESKQSFHALEWALDSFFAPFSQETLPYKLVILHVRPVVSSYVGMAGP' A
#
# COMPACT_ATOMS: atom_id res chain seq x y z
N MET A 1 4.09 -25.65 -15.68
CA MET A 1 3.07 -24.58 -15.79
C MET A 1 3.15 -23.76 -14.52
N GLU A 2 3.58 -22.50 -14.60
CA GLU A 2 3.49 -21.61 -13.44
C GLU A 2 2.02 -21.25 -13.22
N LYS A 3 1.56 -21.39 -11.97
CA LYS A 3 0.20 -21.04 -11.56
C LYS A 3 0.12 -19.50 -11.51
N GLU A 4 -0.86 -18.91 -12.18
CA GLU A 4 -1.10 -17.47 -12.12
C GLU A 4 -1.31 -17.08 -10.64
N ARG A 5 -0.40 -16.27 -10.10
CA ARG A 5 -0.43 -15.81 -8.70
C ARG A 5 -1.24 -14.53 -8.62
N SER A 6 -2.22 -14.51 -7.74
CA SER A 6 -2.98 -13.30 -7.42
C SER A 6 -2.05 -12.23 -6.84
N VAL A 7 -2.34 -10.95 -7.05
CA VAL A 7 -1.48 -9.85 -6.56
C VAL A 7 -2.24 -9.05 -5.52
N PHE A 8 -1.62 -8.81 -4.37
CA PHE A 8 -2.14 -7.95 -3.30
C PHE A 8 -1.33 -6.65 -3.31
N ILE A 9 -2.00 -5.52 -3.60
CA ILE A 9 -1.35 -4.22 -3.75
C ILE A 9 -1.76 -3.32 -2.59
N VAL A 10 -0.79 -2.73 -1.90
CA VAL A 10 -1.00 -1.77 -0.81
C VAL A 10 -0.36 -0.44 -1.18
N GLY A 11 -1.17 0.61 -1.30
CA GLY A 11 -0.69 1.98 -1.51
C GLY A 11 -0.49 2.68 -0.17
N ILE A 12 0.68 3.30 0.03
CA ILE A 12 1.00 4.09 1.23
C ILE A 12 1.53 5.46 0.83
N ASP A 13 1.32 6.46 1.67
CA ASP A 13 2.00 7.76 1.61
C ASP A 13 2.81 7.99 2.89
N GLU A 14 3.35 9.20 3.06
CA GLU A 14 4.17 9.59 4.23
C GLU A 14 3.34 9.85 5.50
N SER A 15 2.03 9.58 5.49
CA SER A 15 1.16 9.81 6.65
C SER A 15 1.25 8.67 7.66
N LYS A 16 1.17 8.98 8.96
CA LYS A 16 1.12 7.98 10.04
C LYS A 16 -0.03 6.99 9.86
N GLN A 17 -1.16 7.47 9.33
CA GLN A 17 -2.35 6.68 9.06
C GLN A 17 -2.06 5.59 8.02
N SER A 18 -1.34 5.91 6.94
CA SER A 18 -0.93 4.94 5.93
C SER A 18 0.01 3.88 6.50
N PHE A 19 0.93 4.25 7.40
CA PHE A 19 1.80 3.28 8.07
C PHE A 19 1.02 2.35 9.01
N HIS A 20 0.04 2.85 9.77
CA HIS A 20 -0.81 1.98 10.58
C HIS A 20 -1.69 1.04 9.74
N ALA A 21 -2.19 1.50 8.59
CA ALA A 21 -2.92 0.65 7.66
C ALA A 21 -2.01 -0.43 7.06
N LEU A 22 -0.73 -0.11 6.83
CA LEU A 22 0.26 -1.08 6.35
C LEU A 22 0.53 -2.17 7.39
N GLU A 23 0.69 -1.83 8.67
CA GLU A 23 0.84 -2.82 9.75
C GLU A 23 -0.31 -3.83 9.74
N TRP A 24 -1.55 -3.34 9.72
CA TRP A 24 -2.74 -4.20 9.65
C TRP A 24 -2.78 -5.07 8.37
N ALA A 25 -2.37 -4.51 7.22
CA ALA A 25 -2.34 -5.23 5.96
C ALA A 25 -1.31 -6.36 5.96
N LEU A 26 -0.14 -6.15 6.59
CA LEU A 26 0.89 -7.16 6.74
C LEU A 26 0.42 -8.26 7.69
N ASP A 27 -0.17 -7.90 8.83
CA ASP A 27 -0.74 -8.87 9.77
C ASP A 27 -1.81 -9.74 9.09
N SER A 28 -2.64 -9.13 8.23
CA SER A 28 -3.69 -9.83 7.47
C SER A 28 -3.11 -10.72 6.35
N PHE A 29 -2.03 -10.27 5.70
CA PHE A 29 -1.36 -11.04 4.64
C PHE A 29 -0.61 -12.27 5.19
N PHE A 30 -0.02 -12.14 6.37
CA PHE A 30 0.77 -13.20 7.03
C PHE A 30 0.00 -13.93 8.17
N ALA A 31 -1.28 -13.62 8.38
CA ALA A 31 -2.20 -14.38 9.23
C ALA A 31 -2.16 -15.88 8.87
N PRO A 32 -2.65 -16.81 9.71
CA PRO A 32 -2.22 -18.22 9.71
C PRO A 32 -2.83 -19.05 8.58
N PHE A 33 -2.56 -18.66 7.34
CA PHE A 33 -2.47 -19.58 6.23
C PHE A 33 -1.14 -20.30 6.37
N SER A 34 -1.18 -21.62 6.36
CA SER A 34 0.00 -22.47 6.33
C SER A 34 0.95 -21.93 5.25
N GLN A 35 2.16 -21.50 5.66
CA GLN A 35 3.18 -20.85 4.81
C GLN A 35 3.53 -21.65 3.53
N GLU A 36 3.06 -22.88 3.45
CA GLU A 36 3.27 -23.80 2.33
C GLU A 36 2.60 -23.36 1.02
N THR A 37 1.55 -22.51 1.04
CA THR A 37 0.95 -22.01 -0.21
C THR A 37 0.33 -20.61 -0.07
N LEU A 38 1.12 -19.54 -0.01
CA LEU A 38 0.59 -18.20 -0.30
C LEU A 38 0.46 -18.07 -1.84
N PRO A 39 -0.75 -18.04 -2.43
CA PRO A 39 -0.91 -17.86 -3.88
C PRO A 39 -0.77 -16.39 -4.30
N TYR A 40 -0.39 -15.50 -3.37
CA TYR A 40 -0.42 -14.06 -3.52
C TYR A 40 0.98 -13.43 -3.56
N LYS A 41 1.21 -12.49 -4.47
CA LYS A 41 2.37 -11.59 -4.45
C LYS A 41 1.98 -10.26 -3.80
N LEU A 42 2.65 -9.88 -2.72
CA LEU A 42 2.50 -8.56 -2.10
C LEU A 42 3.32 -7.51 -2.86
N VAL A 43 2.71 -6.38 -3.20
CA VAL A 43 3.36 -5.20 -3.78
C VAL A 43 2.98 -3.98 -2.96
N ILE A 44 3.98 -3.28 -2.42
CA ILE A 44 3.79 -2.04 -1.67
C ILE A 44 4.17 -0.88 -2.58
N LEU A 45 3.23 0.02 -2.83
CA LEU A 45 3.42 1.23 -3.64
C LEU A 45 3.53 2.44 -2.72
N HIS A 46 4.68 3.09 -2.72
CA HIS A 46 4.86 4.38 -2.06
C HIS A 46 4.41 5.51 -3.01
N VAL A 47 3.31 6.17 -2.66
CA VAL A 47 2.79 7.38 -3.30
C VAL A 47 3.33 8.62 -2.58
N ARG A 48 4.13 9.42 -3.28
CA ARG A 48 4.47 10.77 -2.82
C ARG A 48 3.62 11.79 -3.57
N PRO A 49 2.56 12.34 -2.95
CA PRO A 49 1.76 13.36 -3.61
C PRO A 49 2.64 14.58 -3.88
N VAL A 50 2.68 15.01 -5.14
CA VAL A 50 3.32 16.26 -5.52
C VAL A 50 2.50 17.37 -4.88
N VAL A 51 3.14 18.26 -4.09
CA VAL A 51 2.48 19.42 -3.51
C VAL A 51 1.72 20.17 -4.62
N SER A 52 0.40 20.24 -4.53
CA SER A 52 -0.34 21.18 -5.38
C SER A 52 0.12 22.55 -4.94
N SER A 53 0.92 23.23 -5.75
CA SER A 53 1.31 24.60 -5.48
C SER A 53 0.03 25.40 -5.25
N TYR A 54 -0.17 25.83 -4.00
CA TYR A 54 -1.22 26.74 -3.66
C TYR A 54 -0.83 28.07 -4.31
N VAL A 55 -1.37 28.35 -5.50
CA VAL A 55 -1.40 29.72 -6.01
C VAL A 55 -2.30 30.45 -5.03
N GLY A 56 -1.68 31.12 -4.06
CA GLY A 56 -2.39 32.09 -3.23
C GLY A 56 -3.04 33.07 -4.18
N MET A 57 -4.37 33.09 -4.22
CA MET A 57 -5.09 34.20 -4.81
C MET A 57 -4.73 35.42 -3.96
N ALA A 58 -3.71 36.16 -4.39
CA ALA A 58 -3.54 37.53 -3.97
C ALA A 58 -4.84 38.24 -4.38
N GLY A 59 -5.61 38.66 -3.38
CA GLY A 59 -6.79 39.49 -3.61
C GLY A 59 -6.41 40.82 -4.27
N PRO A 60 -7.40 41.55 -4.80
CA PRO A 60 -7.19 42.79 -5.55
C PRO A 60 -6.47 43.88 -4.74
#